data_AF-A0A443Q7I8-F1
#
_entry.id   AF-A0A443Q7I8-F1
#
_cell.length_a   1.000
_cell.length_b   1.000
_cell.length_c   1.000
_cell.angle_alpha   90.00
_cell.angle_beta   90.00
_cell.angle_gamma   90.00
#
_symmetry.space_group_name_H-M   'P 1'
#
loop_
_entity.id
_entity.type
_entity.pdbx_description
1 polymer ?
#
loop_
_entity_poly.entity_id
_entity_poly.type
_entity_poly.pdbx_seq_one_letter_code
_entity_poly.pdbx_strand_id
1 'polypeptide(L)'
;QADLVEMIPYAKENKGIRYMLTCIDVFSKYAWAIPIKNKTGEEVADAFEQIFKERIPANIQTDLGKEFYNSKLLKGFNRTLKEKMWKYFSEMGNHIWIDVIDDLVLNYNNSVHRSIKMTPVKASSKDNESKVATNLYPPLKKVYKTKFKEGDMVKIRKYKTPFEKGYKQNFTTEIFKVVKVRQTKPVTYEIED
;
A
#
# COMPACT_ATOMS: atom_id res chain seq x y z
N GLN A 1 6.24 9.36 -3.55
CA GLN A 1 6.77 9.23 -2.17
C GLN A 1 8.26 9.09 -2.25
N ALA A 2 9.03 9.73 -1.38
CA ALA A 2 10.49 9.68 -1.44
C ALA A 2 11.14 9.50 -0.06
N ASP A 3 12.35 8.94 -0.05
CA ASP A 3 13.17 8.66 1.13
C ASP A 3 14.66 8.79 0.78
N LEU A 4 15.49 9.03 1.79
CA LEU A 4 16.94 9.13 1.65
C LEU A 4 17.60 7.92 2.30
N VAL A 5 18.15 7.04 1.46
CA VAL A 5 18.90 5.87 1.89
C VAL A 5 20.34 6.26 2.18
N GLU A 6 20.84 5.93 3.37
CA GLU A 6 22.23 6.18 3.74
C GLU A 6 23.16 5.06 3.24
N MET A 7 24.23 5.48 2.56
CA MET A 7 25.30 4.65 1.99
C MET A 7 26.69 5.13 2.43
N ILE A 8 26.75 5.90 3.52
CA ILE A 8 27.93 6.61 4.04
C ILE A 8 29.19 5.71 4.15
N PRO A 9 29.11 4.47 4.67
CA PRO A 9 30.30 3.63 4.84
C PRO A 9 31.06 3.34 3.53
N TYR A 10 30.35 3.38 2.40
CA TYR A 10 30.88 3.01 1.08
C TYR A 10 31.25 4.22 0.23
N ALA A 11 31.17 5.44 0.79
CA ALA A 11 31.32 6.67 0.01
C ALA A 11 32.69 6.80 -0.67
N LYS A 12 33.75 6.28 -0.04
CA LYS A 12 35.11 6.31 -0.59
C LYS A 12 35.21 5.58 -1.93
N GLU A 13 34.55 4.42 -2.04
CA GLU A 13 34.50 3.61 -3.26
C GLU A 13 33.52 4.20 -4.29
N ASN A 14 32.58 5.03 -3.85
CA ASN A 14 31.49 5.59 -4.67
C ASN A 14 31.67 7.08 -4.96
N LYS A 15 32.90 7.53 -5.27
CA LYS A 15 33.19 8.92 -5.70
C LYS A 15 32.69 9.99 -4.70
N GLY A 16 32.66 9.66 -3.41
CA GLY A 16 32.19 10.53 -2.34
C GLY A 16 30.66 10.62 -2.19
N ILE A 17 29.90 9.78 -2.90
CA ILE A 17 28.43 9.73 -2.79
C ILE A 17 28.06 8.99 -1.51
N ARG A 18 27.21 9.63 -0.70
CA ARG A 18 26.87 9.15 0.65
C ARG A 18 25.42 8.74 0.80
N TYR A 19 24.56 9.20 -0.09
CA TYR A 19 23.13 8.99 0.01
C TYR A 19 22.54 8.62 -1.34
N MET A 20 21.37 8.01 -1.30
CA MET A 20 20.59 7.68 -2.47
C MET A 20 19.15 8.14 -2.21
N LEU A 21 18.69 9.10 -2.99
CA LEU A 21 17.30 9.55 -2.99
C LEU A 21 16.48 8.52 -3.74
N THR A 22 15.63 7.79 -3.02
CA THR A 22 14.68 6.88 -3.64
C THR A 22 13.32 7.53 -3.72
N CYS A 23 12.69 7.43 -4.89
CA CYS A 23 11.34 7.94 -5.11
C CYS A 23 10.50 6.84 -5.75
N ILE A 24 9.25 6.70 -5.31
CA ILE A 24 8.29 5.78 -5.91
C ILE A 24 6.96 6.47 -6.12
N ASP A 25 6.40 6.30 -7.31
CA ASP A 25 5.00 6.59 -7.58
C ASP A 25 4.11 5.52 -6.95
N VAL A 26 3.21 5.96 -6.07
CA VAL A 26 2.33 5.06 -5.31
C VAL A 26 1.30 4.39 -6.21
N PHE A 27 0.92 5.01 -7.33
CA PHE A 27 -0.06 4.47 -8.26
C PHE A 27 0.59 3.46 -9.22
N SER A 28 1.51 3.90 -10.08
CA SER A 28 2.13 3.03 -11.07
C SER A 28 3.21 2.10 -10.51
N LYS A 29 3.66 2.32 -9.27
CA LYS A 29 4.85 1.68 -8.66
C LYS A 29 6.15 2.00 -9.38
N TYR A 30 6.17 2.97 -10.29
CA TYR A 30 7.39 3.38 -10.97
C TYR A 30 8.35 4.00 -9.96
N ALA A 31 9.62 3.61 -10.02
CA ALA A 31 10.61 4.04 -9.05
C ALA A 31 11.83 4.67 -9.70
N TRP A 32 12.47 5.55 -8.93
CA TRP A 32 13.73 6.21 -9.22
C TRP A 32 14.67 6.03 -8.03
N ALA A 33 15.97 5.98 -8.29
CA ALA A 33 17.00 6.04 -7.28
C ALA A 33 18.13 6.93 -7.79
N ILE A 34 18.36 8.06 -7.14
CA ILE A 34 19.34 9.07 -7.57
C ILE A 34 20.46 9.17 -6.52
N PRO A 35 21.73 8.97 -6.91
CA PRO A 35 22.86 9.16 -6.00
C PRO A 35 23.07 10.65 -5.67
N ILE A 36 23.25 10.98 -4.40
CA ILE A 36 23.58 12.34 -3.93
C ILE A 36 24.71 12.33 -2.88
N LYS A 37 25.49 13.40 -2.80
CA LYS A 37 26.66 13.48 -1.91
C LYS A 37 26.30 13.96 -0.51
N ASN A 38 25.29 14.83 -0.41
CA ASN A 38 24.87 15.50 0.80
C ASN A 38 23.34 15.43 0.94
N LYS A 39 22.86 15.61 2.17
CA LYS A 39 21.42 15.79 2.47
C LYS A 39 21.02 17.28 2.44
N THR A 40 21.77 18.12 1.72
CA THR A 40 21.46 19.54 1.60
C THR A 40 20.17 19.73 0.81
N GLY A 41 19.41 20.78 1.13
CA GLY A 41 18.16 21.06 0.43
C GLY A 41 18.37 21.29 -1.08
N GLU A 42 19.48 21.91 -1.46
CA GLU A 42 19.89 22.16 -2.84
C GLU A 42 20.11 20.86 -3.62
N GLU A 43 20.96 19.95 -3.14
CA GLU A 43 21.21 18.68 -3.85
C GLU A 43 19.95 17.80 -3.95
N VAL A 44 19.11 17.83 -2.91
CA VAL A 44 17.84 17.10 -2.92
C VAL A 44 16.88 17.74 -3.93
N ALA A 45 16.84 19.05 -4.03
CA ALA A 45 16.03 19.77 -5.02
C ALA A 45 16.51 19.44 -6.46
N ASP A 46 17.81 19.50 -6.72
CA ASP A 46 18.40 19.14 -8.01
C ASP A 46 18.07 17.71 -8.43
N ALA A 47 18.11 16.77 -7.47
CA ALA A 47 17.72 15.38 -7.71
C ALA A 47 16.23 15.27 -8.04
N PHE A 48 15.36 16.03 -7.35
CA PHE A 48 13.94 16.07 -7.68
C PHE A 48 13.66 16.72 -9.03
N GLU A 49 14.40 17.76 -9.43
CA GLU A 49 14.28 18.35 -10.76
C GLU A 49 14.57 17.34 -11.87
N GLN A 50 15.57 16.45 -11.67
CA GLN A 50 15.85 15.36 -12.61
C GLN A 50 14.65 14.42 -12.75
N ILE A 51 13.99 14.07 -11.64
CA ILE A 51 12.78 13.23 -11.66
C ILE A 51 11.64 13.96 -12.39
N PHE A 52 11.45 15.25 -12.10
CA PHE A 52 10.31 16.00 -12.65
C PHE A 52 10.42 16.32 -14.13
N LYS A 53 11.64 16.31 -14.69
CA LYS A 53 11.85 16.34 -16.15
C LYS A 53 11.21 15.15 -16.85
N GLU A 54 11.28 13.96 -16.24
CA GLU A 54 10.64 12.75 -16.78
C GLU A 54 9.15 12.70 -16.44
N ARG A 55 8.79 13.07 -15.20
CA ARG A 55 7.41 12.94 -14.72
C ARG A 55 7.06 13.95 -13.64
N ILE A 56 6.03 14.76 -13.93
CA ILE A 56 5.50 15.75 -12.99
C ILE A 56 4.45 15.08 -12.06
N PRO A 57 4.71 15.00 -10.75
CA PRO A 57 3.74 14.47 -9.81
C PRO A 57 2.62 15.47 -9.51
N ALA A 58 1.41 14.99 -9.28
CA ALA A 58 0.32 15.82 -8.75
C ALA A 58 0.53 16.16 -7.27
N ASN A 59 1.07 15.22 -6.49
CA ASN A 59 1.36 15.38 -5.08
C ASN A 59 2.69 14.70 -4.75
N ILE A 60 3.50 15.35 -3.93
CA ILE A 60 4.73 14.78 -3.38
C ILE A 60 4.57 14.62 -1.88
N GLN A 61 4.99 13.47 -1.39
CA GLN A 61 4.96 13.16 0.03
C GLN A 61 6.35 12.68 0.45
N THR A 62 6.93 13.40 1.40
CA THR A 62 8.24 13.16 2.04
C THR A 62 8.03 13.08 3.55
N ASP A 63 8.73 12.17 4.22
CA ASP A 63 8.55 11.95 5.65
C ASP A 63 9.40 12.92 6.50
N LEU A 64 8.78 13.56 7.49
CA LEU A 64 9.45 14.35 8.55
C LEU A 64 9.22 13.75 9.96
N GLY A 65 8.66 12.54 10.09
CA GLY A 65 8.35 11.97 11.40
C GLY A 65 7.78 10.55 11.38
N LYS A 66 8.53 9.66 12.04
CA LYS A 66 8.35 8.20 12.15
C LYS A 66 6.92 7.76 12.47
N GLU A 67 6.53 6.67 11.80
CA GLU A 67 5.55 5.63 12.14
C GLU A 67 4.32 5.52 11.23
N PHE A 68 3.81 6.61 10.65
CA PHE A 68 2.61 6.54 9.78
C PHE A 68 2.87 6.80 8.29
N TYR A 69 3.99 7.40 7.91
CA TYR A 69 4.15 8.02 6.59
C TYR A 69 5.09 7.32 5.62
N ASN A 70 6.00 6.49 6.12
CA ASN A 70 6.90 5.73 5.26
C ASN A 70 6.18 4.45 4.76
N SER A 71 5.58 4.55 3.58
CA SER A 71 4.70 3.52 3.05
C SER A 71 5.42 2.17 2.92
N LYS A 72 4.68 1.09 3.17
CA LYS A 72 5.13 -0.28 2.92
C LYS A 72 5.68 -0.47 1.50
N LEU A 73 5.26 0.37 0.55
CA LEU A 73 5.71 0.33 -0.84
C LEU A 73 7.14 0.85 -0.99
N LEU A 74 7.44 2.05 -0.48
CA LEU A 74 8.78 2.63 -0.58
C LEU A 74 9.81 1.83 0.22
N LYS A 75 9.45 1.40 1.44
CA LYS A 75 10.28 0.45 2.22
C LYS A 75 10.50 -0.86 1.47
N GLY A 76 9.46 -1.38 0.81
CA GLY A 76 9.55 -2.59 -0.01
C GLY A 76 10.51 -2.41 -1.18
N PHE A 77 10.45 -1.27 -1.88
CA PHE A 77 11.39 -0.93 -2.94
C PHE A 77 12.82 -0.81 -2.42
N ASN A 78 13.06 -0.02 -1.37
CA ASN A 78 14.38 0.15 -0.76
C ASN A 78 14.97 -1.19 -0.32
N ARG A 79 14.14 -2.09 0.22
CA ARG A 79 14.57 -3.44 0.56
C ARG A 79 14.99 -4.24 -0.67
N THR A 80 14.16 -4.31 -1.70
CA THR A 80 14.46 -5.04 -2.94
C THR A 80 15.73 -4.51 -3.62
N LEU A 81 15.90 -3.19 -3.63
CA LEU A 81 17.08 -2.54 -4.20
C LEU A 81 18.34 -2.95 -3.43
N LYS A 82 18.32 -2.83 -2.09
CA LYS A 82 19.42 -3.27 -1.22
C LYS A 82 19.74 -4.75 -1.39
N GLU A 83 18.75 -5.62 -1.42
CA GLU A 83 18.95 -7.06 -1.61
C GLU A 83 19.68 -7.38 -2.94
N LYS A 84 19.32 -6.67 -4.03
CA LYS A 84 20.02 -6.84 -5.31
C LYS A 84 21.44 -6.27 -5.28
N MET A 85 21.63 -5.10 -4.67
CA MET A 85 22.96 -4.51 -4.48
C MET A 85 23.88 -5.43 -3.68
N TRP A 86 23.39 -6.03 -2.60
CA TRP A 86 24.19 -6.94 -1.77
C TRP A 86 24.61 -8.21 -2.51
N LYS A 87 23.78 -8.73 -3.42
CA LYS A 87 24.19 -9.83 -4.30
C LYS A 87 25.33 -9.42 -5.22
N TYR A 88 25.23 -8.24 -5.82
CA TYR A 88 26.27 -7.68 -6.67
C TYR A 88 27.59 -7.45 -5.90
N PHE A 89 27.51 -6.90 -4.68
CA PHE A 89 28.69 -6.69 -3.82
C PHE A 89 29.41 -8.01 -3.49
N SER A 90 28.66 -9.05 -3.16
CA SER A 90 29.23 -10.38 -2.89
C SER A 90 29.92 -10.98 -4.11
N GLU A 91 29.40 -10.72 -5.31
CA GLU A 91 29.97 -11.24 -6.56
C GLU A 91 31.23 -10.46 -6.98
N MET A 92 31.23 -9.14 -6.84
CA MET A 92 32.33 -8.27 -7.29
C MET A 92 33.43 -8.06 -6.24
N GLY A 93 33.16 -8.34 -4.97
CA GLY A 93 34.10 -8.12 -3.86
C GLY A 93 34.35 -6.65 -3.51
N ASN A 94 33.50 -5.73 -4.00
CA ASN A 94 33.55 -4.30 -3.69
C ASN A 94 32.14 -3.73 -3.46
N HIS A 95 32.05 -2.51 -2.94
CA HIS A 95 30.76 -1.86 -2.62
C HIS A 95 30.43 -0.72 -3.59
N ILE A 96 30.88 -0.80 -4.84
CA ILE A 96 30.61 0.22 -5.87
C ILE A 96 29.19 0.01 -6.39
N TRP A 97 28.26 0.87 -5.97
CA TRP A 97 26.85 0.79 -6.35
C TRP A 97 26.42 1.84 -7.36
N ILE A 98 27.21 2.89 -7.54
CA ILE A 98 26.89 3.96 -8.50
C ILE A 98 26.81 3.43 -9.94
N ASP A 99 27.58 2.39 -10.28
CA ASP A 99 27.64 1.87 -11.65
C ASP A 99 26.51 0.87 -11.96
N VAL A 100 25.82 0.35 -10.94
CA VAL A 100 24.77 -0.68 -11.08
C VAL A 100 23.37 -0.13 -10.79
N ILE A 101 23.27 1.03 -10.14
CA ILE A 101 21.99 1.52 -9.62
C ILE A 101 20.94 1.71 -10.71
N ASP A 102 21.34 2.26 -11.86
CA ASP A 102 20.44 2.51 -12.99
C ASP A 102 19.89 1.20 -13.56
N ASP A 103 20.73 0.18 -13.70
CA ASP A 103 20.32 -1.16 -14.16
C ASP A 103 19.35 -1.81 -13.18
N LEU A 104 19.58 -1.65 -11.87
CA LEU A 104 18.67 -2.20 -10.85
C LEU A 104 17.29 -1.55 -10.90
N VAL A 105 17.25 -0.22 -11.09
CA VAL A 105 16.00 0.55 -11.24
C VAL A 105 15.29 0.18 -12.54
N LEU A 106 16.02 0.09 -13.66
CA LEU A 106 15.47 -0.33 -14.95
C LEU A 106 14.84 -1.73 -14.85
N ASN A 107 15.55 -2.67 -14.23
CA ASN A 107 15.05 -4.01 -14.01
C ASN A 107 13.81 -4.04 -13.10
N TYR A 108 13.76 -3.18 -12.07
CA TYR A 108 12.59 -3.05 -11.20
C TYR A 108 11.36 -2.54 -11.96
N ASN A 109 11.55 -1.50 -12.79
CA ASN A 109 10.49 -0.85 -13.57
C ASN A 109 9.96 -1.74 -14.71
N ASN A 110 10.76 -2.71 -15.16
CA ASN A 110 10.37 -3.68 -16.20
C ASN A 110 9.94 -5.06 -15.66
N SER A 111 10.05 -5.30 -14.35
CA SER A 111 9.53 -6.53 -13.73
C SER A 111 8.03 -6.43 -13.48
N VAL A 112 7.29 -7.55 -13.51
CA VAL A 112 5.86 -7.55 -13.18
C VAL A 112 5.65 -7.49 -11.67
N HIS A 113 4.79 -6.57 -11.21
CA HIS A 113 4.48 -6.38 -9.80
C HIS A 113 3.13 -6.98 -9.43
N ARG A 114 3.08 -7.73 -8.32
CA ARG A 114 1.89 -8.47 -7.88
C ARG A 114 0.64 -7.61 -7.69
N SER A 115 0.80 -6.41 -7.10
CA SER A 115 -0.34 -5.54 -6.73
C SER A 115 -0.98 -4.89 -7.95
N ILE A 116 -0.19 -4.42 -8.91
CA ILE A 116 -0.67 -3.79 -10.15
C ILE A 116 -0.88 -4.79 -11.29
N LYS A 117 -0.39 -6.03 -11.16
CA LYS A 117 -0.46 -7.14 -12.11
C LYS A 117 0.17 -6.87 -13.49
N MET A 118 1.07 -5.88 -13.56
CA MET A 118 1.84 -5.53 -14.75
C MET A 118 3.16 -4.88 -14.34
N THR A 119 3.97 -4.47 -15.31
CA THR A 119 5.23 -3.75 -15.05
C THR A 119 4.95 -2.28 -14.71
N PRO A 120 5.76 -1.63 -13.85
CA PRO A 120 5.62 -0.21 -13.57
C PRO A 120 5.65 0.69 -14.82
N VAL A 121 6.45 0.33 -15.84
CA VAL A 121 6.44 1.00 -17.15
C VAL A 121 5.08 0.90 -17.83
N LYS A 122 4.44 -0.28 -17.83
CA LYS A 122 3.11 -0.45 -18.44
C LYS A 122 2.02 0.24 -17.63
N ALA A 123 2.10 0.17 -16.30
CA ALA A 123 1.16 0.83 -15.39
C ALA A 123 1.25 2.36 -15.46
N SER A 124 2.35 2.88 -15.99
CA SER A 124 2.59 4.30 -16.21
C SER A 124 1.87 4.87 -17.42
N SER A 125 1.36 4.04 -18.34
CA SER A 125 0.56 4.49 -19.48
C SER A 125 -0.88 4.82 -19.05
N LYS A 126 -1.43 5.90 -19.61
CA LYS A 126 -2.83 6.33 -19.40
C LYS A 126 -3.84 5.24 -19.77
N ASP A 127 -3.56 4.43 -20.79
CA ASP A 127 -4.45 3.36 -21.23
C ASP A 127 -4.68 2.28 -20.16
N ASN A 128 -3.72 2.11 -19.24
CA ASN A 128 -3.78 1.11 -18.18
C ASN A 128 -4.26 1.68 -16.85
N GLU A 129 -4.53 2.97 -16.76
CA GLU A 129 -4.88 3.66 -15.51
C GLU A 129 -6.10 3.02 -14.84
N SER A 130 -7.19 2.79 -15.59
CA SER A 130 -8.39 2.15 -15.05
C SER A 130 -8.13 0.73 -14.52
N LYS A 131 -7.26 -0.04 -15.19
CA LYS A 131 -6.88 -1.39 -14.75
C LYS A 131 -6.06 -1.35 -13.47
N VAL A 132 -5.09 -0.43 -13.39
CA VAL A 132 -4.26 -0.22 -12.20
C VAL A 132 -5.13 0.20 -11.02
N ALA A 133 -6.04 1.16 -11.21
CA ALA A 133 -6.97 1.60 -10.18
C ALA A 133 -7.84 0.45 -9.65
N THR A 134 -8.38 -0.37 -10.55
CA THR A 134 -9.22 -1.53 -10.18
C THR A 134 -8.43 -2.58 -9.40
N ASN A 135 -7.16 -2.80 -9.75
CA ASN A 135 -6.30 -3.75 -9.06
C ASN A 135 -5.86 -3.25 -7.66
N LEU A 136 -5.55 -1.96 -7.53
CA LEU A 136 -5.08 -1.36 -6.26
C LEU A 136 -6.21 -1.12 -5.27
N TYR A 137 -7.39 -0.73 -5.77
CA TYR A 137 -8.55 -0.37 -4.98
C TYR A 137 -9.76 -1.21 -5.40
N PRO A 138 -9.71 -2.53 -5.21
CA PRO A 138 -10.85 -3.37 -5.52
C PRO A 138 -12.04 -2.96 -4.64
N PRO A 139 -13.28 -3.05 -5.14
CA PRO A 139 -14.47 -2.73 -4.36
C PRO A 139 -14.49 -3.59 -3.09
N LEU A 140 -14.58 -2.93 -1.94
CA LEU A 140 -14.64 -3.59 -0.64
C LEU A 140 -15.94 -4.40 -0.56
N LYS A 141 -15.87 -5.73 -0.68
CA LYS A 141 -16.97 -6.60 -0.24
C LYS A 141 -17.03 -6.57 1.29
N LYS A 142 -17.78 -5.62 1.85
CA LYS A 142 -18.05 -5.57 3.29
C LYS A 142 -18.99 -6.72 3.66
N VAL A 143 -18.41 -7.88 3.96
CA VAL A 143 -19.15 -8.99 4.58
C VAL A 143 -19.17 -8.72 6.08
N TYR A 144 -20.36 -8.42 6.59
CA TYR A 144 -20.58 -8.24 8.02
C TYR A 144 -20.81 -9.61 8.65
N LYS A 145 -20.24 -9.80 9.85
CA LYS A 145 -20.44 -11.05 10.60
C LYS A 145 -21.92 -11.22 10.92
N THR A 146 -22.52 -12.28 10.41
CA THR A 146 -23.91 -12.61 10.67
C THR A 146 -24.02 -13.39 11.98
N LYS A 147 -25.08 -13.14 12.75
CA LYS A 147 -25.37 -13.85 13.99
C LYS A 147 -26.24 -15.08 13.74
N PHE A 148 -27.16 -14.98 12.78
CA PHE A 148 -28.07 -16.03 12.35
C PHE A 148 -27.84 -16.37 10.88
N LYS A 149 -28.25 -17.57 10.47
CA LYS A 149 -28.21 -18.09 9.11
C LYS A 149 -29.61 -18.30 8.56
N GLU A 150 -29.72 -18.44 7.24
CA GLU A 150 -30.99 -18.79 6.59
C GLU A 150 -31.43 -20.18 7.07
N GLY A 151 -32.70 -20.29 7.46
CA GLY A 151 -33.28 -21.48 8.08
C GLY A 151 -33.28 -21.50 9.61
N ASP A 152 -32.56 -20.60 10.28
CA ASP A 152 -32.58 -20.51 11.73
C ASP A 152 -33.97 -20.09 12.25
N MET A 153 -34.44 -20.75 13.29
CA MET A 153 -35.68 -20.40 14.00
C MET A 153 -35.39 -19.40 15.11
N VAL A 154 -35.95 -18.20 15.02
CA VAL A 154 -35.65 -17.06 15.90
C VAL A 154 -36.92 -16.49 16.52
N LYS A 155 -36.78 -15.88 17.71
CA LYS A 155 -37.84 -15.07 18.34
C LYS A 155 -37.44 -13.61 18.34
N ILE A 156 -38.39 -12.72 18.10
CA ILE A 156 -38.12 -11.27 18.09
C ILE A 156 -38.10 -10.78 19.54
N ARG A 157 -37.07 -10.01 19.90
CA ARG A 157 -37.03 -9.37 21.22
C ARG A 157 -38.09 -8.27 21.27
N LYS A 158 -38.97 -8.31 22.29
CA LYS A 158 -39.98 -7.27 22.50
C LYS A 158 -39.29 -5.95 22.88
N TYR A 159 -39.79 -4.84 22.34
CA TYR A 159 -39.38 -3.52 22.81
C TYR A 159 -39.85 -3.35 24.25
N LYS A 160 -38.94 -2.98 25.15
CA LYS A 160 -39.25 -2.72 26.55
C LYS A 160 -39.06 -1.24 26.86
N THR A 161 -40.06 -0.64 27.51
CA THR A 161 -39.89 0.67 28.12
C THR A 161 -39.08 0.55 29.43
N PRO A 162 -38.38 1.61 29.88
CA PRO A 162 -37.51 1.56 31.06
C PRO A 162 -38.20 1.12 32.37
N PHE A 163 -39.52 1.25 32.47
CA PHE A 163 -40.32 0.97 33.68
C PHE A 163 -41.03 -0.39 33.65
N GLU A 164 -40.76 -1.25 32.67
CA GLU A 164 -41.40 -2.56 32.57
C GLU A 164 -40.87 -3.57 33.59
N LYS A 165 -41.81 -4.19 34.33
CA LYS A 165 -41.51 -5.18 35.36
C LYS A 165 -40.79 -6.42 34.79
N GLY A 166 -39.76 -6.87 35.51
CA GLY A 166 -38.82 -7.92 35.07
C GLY A 166 -39.41 -9.31 34.80
N TYR A 167 -40.58 -9.63 35.33
CA TYR A 167 -41.23 -10.94 35.11
C TYR A 167 -41.92 -11.08 33.74
N LYS A 168 -42.07 -9.99 32.96
CA LYS A 168 -42.66 -10.06 31.61
C LYS A 168 -41.67 -10.65 30.60
N GLN A 169 -42.14 -11.60 29.78
CA GLN A 169 -41.35 -12.26 28.74
C GLN A 169 -40.62 -11.26 27.82
N ASN A 170 -39.35 -11.54 27.52
CA ASN A 170 -38.48 -10.67 26.73
C ASN A 170 -38.61 -10.85 25.20
N PHE A 171 -39.27 -11.92 24.76
CA PHE A 171 -39.37 -12.32 23.35
C PHE A 171 -40.83 -12.53 22.94
N THR A 172 -41.09 -12.57 21.63
CA THR A 172 -42.36 -13.00 21.05
C THR A 172 -42.66 -14.46 21.41
N THR A 173 -43.95 -14.80 21.45
CA THR A 173 -44.41 -16.19 21.56
C THR A 173 -44.20 -16.93 20.24
N GLU A 174 -44.45 -16.25 19.13
CA GLU A 174 -44.20 -16.68 17.75
C GLU A 174 -42.70 -16.91 17.51
N ILE A 175 -42.42 -17.98 16.76
CA ILE A 175 -41.10 -18.39 16.30
C ILE A 175 -41.10 -18.19 14.79
N PHE A 176 -40.15 -17.41 14.29
CA PHE A 176 -40.03 -17.08 12.89
C PHE A 176 -38.83 -17.81 12.29
N LYS A 177 -38.90 -18.15 11.01
CA LYS A 177 -37.78 -18.66 10.24
C LYS A 177 -37.05 -17.52 9.55
N VAL A 178 -35.72 -17.48 9.65
CA VAL A 178 -34.90 -16.55 8.86
C VAL A 178 -34.89 -17.01 7.40
N VAL A 179 -35.46 -16.21 6.51
CA VAL A 179 -35.54 -16.50 5.06
C VAL A 179 -34.32 -15.96 4.34
N LYS A 180 -33.84 -14.78 4.72
CA LYS A 180 -32.74 -14.11 4.03
C LYS A 180 -31.90 -13.26 4.95
N VAL A 181 -30.58 -13.31 4.77
CA VAL A 181 -29.64 -12.43 5.50
C VAL A 181 -29.14 -11.30 4.60
N ARG A 182 -29.42 -10.06 4.98
CA ARG A 182 -29.01 -8.85 4.23
C ARG A 182 -27.74 -8.24 4.83
N GLN A 183 -26.72 -8.07 4.00
CA GLN A 183 -25.39 -7.52 4.35
C GLN A 183 -25.38 -5.98 4.48
N THR A 184 -26.31 -5.44 5.25
CA THR A 184 -26.41 -4.02 5.61
C THR A 184 -25.61 -3.70 6.88
N LYS A 185 -25.47 -2.41 7.24
CA LYS A 185 -24.91 -1.98 8.54
C LYS A 185 -26.01 -1.29 9.37
N PRO A 186 -26.59 -1.94 10.39
CA PRO A 186 -26.32 -3.30 10.88
C PRO A 186 -26.87 -4.41 9.96
N VAL A 187 -26.41 -5.66 10.15
CA VAL A 187 -26.95 -6.84 9.41
C VAL A 187 -28.44 -6.95 9.71
N THR A 188 -29.26 -7.04 8.66
CA THR A 188 -30.72 -7.20 8.78
C THR A 188 -31.15 -8.59 8.32
N TYR A 189 -32.26 -9.08 8.87
CA TYR A 189 -32.79 -10.42 8.61
C TYR A 189 -34.23 -10.29 8.12
N GLU A 190 -34.54 -11.02 7.06
CA GLU A 190 -35.90 -11.20 6.55
C GLU A 190 -36.45 -12.47 7.18
N ILE A 191 -37.64 -12.39 7.76
CA ILE A 191 -38.25 -13.45 8.57
C ILE A 191 -39.68 -13.73 8.09
N GLU A 192 -40.07 -14.99 8.15
CA GLU A 192 -41.43 -15.48 7.85
C GLU A 192 -41.90 -16.40 8.99
N ASP A 193 -43.23 -16.50 9.18
CA ASP A 193 -43.86 -17.43 10.14
C ASP A 193 -43.72 -18.91 9.72
#